data_AF-A0A931KA65-F1
#
_entry.id   AF-A0A931KA65-F1
#
_cell.length_a   1.000
_cell.length_b   1.000
_cell.length_c   1.000
_cell.angle_alpha   90.00
_cell.angle_beta   90.00
_cell.angle_gamma   90.00
#
_symmetry.space_group_name_H-M   'P 1'
#
loop_
_entity.id
_entity.type
_entity.pdbx_description
1 polymer ?
#
loop_
_entity_poly.entity_id
_entity_poly.type
_entity_poly.pdbx_seq_one_letter_code
_entity_poly.pdbx_strand_id
1 'polypeptide(L)'
;MNRREMTRWSILGGMMLRPALHALGDDTPATSGHSVPMEPLPELAALETPVSLKDAIAQGRIRAQWSSRTSQQVRLSFTNTSDKPIALKFDPGTTLTDGARRWLAGGPSRFEGSFGGHFVFDSLTDRLRWAAIPALPGRETSLTVPAVLLTPYDNTAKSVPDKPLTAEPLESWSKDEALVSALEALATLGSSVPVAQGIAWRAVEAKSWKTLSDHEVQGRVLNEFEKQASDRFLAEIARIGAVAPDALSQALLGNLLEIVVRSTPGKGDAAKRLAESLKGRSIFGLPIKAVITDPRQSASEHPMRAEFAVIESSSQDPGRMVLDATFSSRSDAPGGSIRWARTKAYFGVESSDPAESADRFLEDLTARFAASLVRTERTGTGSMYSRFRVENHSPWTISAVAFRTDSGTANPAIWPVDGLGLSPRGRTIVPVPADRALPFDLRWSPI
;
A
#
# COMPACT_ATOMS: atom_id res chain seq x y z
N MET A 1 2.50 -11.36 48.64
CA MET A 1 3.93 -11.31 49.05
C MET A 1 4.65 -10.23 48.23
N ASN A 2 5.81 -9.78 48.70
CA ASN A 2 6.23 -8.38 48.79
C ASN A 2 6.61 -7.64 47.48
N ARG A 3 6.49 -6.30 47.52
CA ARG A 3 6.42 -5.32 46.41
C ARG A 3 7.78 -4.70 46.01
N ARG A 4 8.90 -5.40 46.22
CA ARG A 4 10.26 -4.79 46.18
C ARG A 4 11.35 -5.52 45.38
N GLU A 5 11.02 -6.54 44.58
CA GLU A 5 12.02 -7.24 43.75
C GLU A 5 11.82 -7.06 42.22
N MET A 6 10.87 -6.21 41.82
CA MET A 6 10.51 -5.87 40.41
C MET A 6 11.45 -4.83 39.74
N THR A 7 12.76 -4.82 40.02
CA THR A 7 13.64 -3.76 39.47
C THR A 7 15.04 -4.19 39.02
N ARG A 8 15.21 -5.45 38.62
CA ARG A 8 16.42 -5.90 37.92
C ARG A 8 15.98 -6.84 36.79
N TRP A 9 16.73 -6.90 35.68
CA TRP A 9 16.44 -7.63 34.44
C TRP A 9 15.69 -6.84 33.35
N SER A 10 16.07 -5.58 33.18
CA SER A 10 16.24 -4.98 31.85
C SER A 10 17.73 -5.10 31.48
N ILE A 11 18.01 -5.46 30.21
CA ILE A 11 19.28 -5.42 29.44
C ILE A 11 19.55 -6.78 28.74
N LEU A 12 19.72 -6.68 27.40
CA LEU A 12 20.10 -7.67 26.39
C LEU A 12 18.99 -8.52 25.75
N GLY A 13 18.52 -8.04 24.58
CA GLY A 13 17.66 -8.76 23.65
C GLY A 13 17.08 -7.88 22.54
N GLY A 14 17.86 -6.89 22.06
CA GLY A 14 17.51 -6.11 20.87
C GLY A 14 18.00 -6.84 19.62
N MET A 15 17.21 -6.77 18.56
CA MET A 15 17.38 -7.46 17.27
C MET A 15 17.10 -8.96 17.34
N MET A 16 15.90 -9.36 16.90
CA MET A 16 15.62 -10.44 15.95
C MET A 16 14.10 -10.63 15.81
N LEU A 17 13.65 -10.65 14.55
CA LEU A 17 12.48 -11.36 14.02
C LEU A 17 11.29 -11.61 14.97
N ARG A 18 10.20 -10.85 14.79
CA ARG A 18 8.86 -11.26 15.22
C ARG A 18 7.84 -10.96 14.12
N PRO A 19 7.04 -11.95 13.66
CA PRO A 19 5.86 -11.66 12.85
C PRO A 19 4.78 -11.09 13.77
N ALA A 20 4.46 -9.81 13.62
CA ALA A 20 3.36 -9.17 14.33
C ALA A 20 2.02 -9.61 13.72
N LEU A 21 1.43 -10.67 14.28
CA LEU A 21 0.07 -11.15 14.01
C LEU A 21 -0.93 -10.78 15.13
N HIS A 22 -0.52 -9.94 16.09
CA HIS A 22 -1.44 -9.41 17.12
C HIS A 22 -2.11 -8.12 16.66
N ALA A 23 -3.07 -8.23 15.73
CA ALA A 23 -4.00 -7.13 15.43
C ALA A 23 -5.34 -7.62 14.85
N LEU A 24 -5.77 -8.85 15.17
CA LEU A 24 -7.09 -9.35 14.83
C LEU A 24 -7.73 -9.90 16.10
N GLY A 25 -8.55 -9.08 16.76
CA GLY A 25 -9.31 -9.46 17.95
C GLY A 25 -9.83 -8.25 18.74
N ASP A 26 -11.16 -8.13 18.76
CA ASP A 26 -12.06 -7.19 19.45
C ASP A 26 -11.56 -6.27 20.58
N ASP A 27 -12.00 -5.00 20.51
CA ASP A 27 -12.06 -4.06 21.64
C ASP A 27 -13.21 -4.45 22.59
N THR A 28 -12.90 -4.74 23.86
CA THR A 28 -13.63 -4.28 25.07
C THR A 28 -12.87 -4.65 26.36
N PRO A 29 -12.99 -3.87 27.46
CA PRO A 29 -12.04 -3.88 28.57
C PRO A 29 -12.42 -4.86 29.69
N ALA A 30 -11.46 -5.61 30.23
CA ALA A 30 -11.59 -6.22 31.54
C ALA A 30 -10.22 -6.40 32.24
N THR A 31 -10.23 -6.05 33.51
CA THR A 31 -9.19 -6.11 34.53
C THR A 31 -8.59 -7.51 34.76
N SER A 32 -7.26 -7.52 34.88
CA SER A 32 -6.38 -8.43 35.66
C SER A 32 -6.82 -9.88 35.91
N GLY A 33 -6.01 -10.80 35.39
CA GLY A 33 -5.45 -11.89 36.20
C GLY A 33 -5.85 -13.31 35.82
N HIS A 34 -5.14 -13.91 34.87
CA HIS A 34 -4.59 -15.28 34.96
C HIS A 34 -3.48 -15.43 33.92
N SER A 35 -2.25 -15.68 34.38
CA SER A 35 -1.11 -16.04 33.53
C SER A 35 -1.27 -17.49 33.10
N VAL A 36 -1.87 -17.72 31.94
CA VAL A 36 -1.66 -18.98 31.21
C VAL A 36 -0.22 -18.94 30.70
N PRO A 37 0.60 -19.99 30.89
CA PRO A 37 1.89 -20.06 30.24
C PRO A 37 1.66 -19.94 28.73
N MET A 38 2.09 -18.83 28.13
CA MET A 38 2.21 -18.79 26.67
C MET A 38 3.31 -19.79 26.33
N GLU A 39 2.90 -21.00 25.92
CA GLU A 39 3.73 -21.78 25.02
C GLU A 39 4.19 -20.83 23.90
N PRO A 40 5.49 -20.82 23.57
CA PRO A 40 5.94 -20.05 22.42
C PRO A 40 5.11 -20.51 21.23
N LEU A 41 4.37 -19.58 20.61
CA LEU A 41 3.78 -19.81 19.30
C LEU A 41 4.89 -20.42 18.44
N PRO A 42 4.70 -21.62 17.86
CA PRO A 42 5.75 -22.25 17.06
C PRO A 42 6.20 -21.24 16.01
N GLU A 43 7.51 -21.11 15.85
CA GLU A 43 8.09 -20.20 14.86
C GLU A 43 7.41 -20.46 13.51
N LEU A 44 6.64 -19.48 13.02
CA LEU A 44 6.04 -19.53 11.67
C LEU A 44 7.12 -19.73 10.58
N ALA A 45 8.40 -19.58 10.91
CA ALA A 45 9.55 -19.90 10.06
C ALA A 45 9.68 -21.40 9.73
N ALA A 46 9.00 -22.29 10.45
CA ALA A 46 8.97 -23.73 10.18
C ALA A 46 7.69 -24.20 9.46
N LEU A 47 6.80 -23.29 9.04
CA LEU A 47 5.58 -23.67 8.33
C LEU A 47 5.86 -23.92 6.85
N GLU A 48 5.40 -25.08 6.38
CA GLU A 48 5.34 -25.54 4.99
C GLU A 48 4.84 -24.44 4.02
N THR A 49 5.11 -24.61 2.73
CA THR A 49 4.49 -23.81 1.66
C THR A 49 2.98 -23.67 1.90
N PRO A 50 2.42 -22.45 1.99
CA PRO A 50 1.01 -22.26 2.35
C PRO A 50 0.07 -23.07 1.45
N VAL A 51 -0.84 -23.82 2.07
CA VAL A 51 -1.83 -24.66 1.37
C VAL A 51 -3.01 -23.79 0.94
N SER A 52 -3.53 -23.98 -0.27
CA SER A 52 -4.75 -23.28 -0.69
C SER A 52 -5.93 -23.68 0.19
N LEU A 53 -6.72 -22.70 0.61
CA LEU A 53 -7.94 -22.88 1.39
C LEU A 53 -8.91 -23.83 0.67
N LYS A 54 -9.00 -23.73 -0.67
CA LYS A 54 -9.81 -24.61 -1.50
C LYS A 54 -9.37 -26.06 -1.36
N ASP A 55 -8.05 -26.31 -1.50
CA ASP A 55 -7.48 -27.65 -1.40
C ASP A 55 -7.62 -28.21 0.02
N ALA A 56 -7.41 -27.37 1.04
CA ALA A 56 -7.54 -27.77 2.44
C ALA A 56 -8.99 -28.13 2.81
N ILE A 57 -9.99 -27.44 2.23
CA ILE A 57 -11.41 -27.81 2.37
C ILE A 57 -11.70 -29.13 1.64
N ALA A 58 -11.23 -29.28 0.40
CA ALA A 58 -11.44 -30.50 -0.39
C ALA A 58 -10.84 -31.75 0.27
N GLN A 59 -9.70 -31.58 0.95
CA GLN A 59 -9.02 -32.63 1.73
C GLN A 59 -9.66 -32.86 3.12
N GLY A 60 -10.67 -32.09 3.52
CA GLY A 60 -11.30 -32.19 4.83
C GLY A 60 -10.40 -31.76 6.00
N ARG A 61 -9.33 -31.01 5.72
CA ARG A 61 -8.38 -30.47 6.72
C ARG A 61 -8.84 -29.16 7.33
N ILE A 62 -9.70 -28.43 6.64
CA ILE A 62 -10.31 -27.18 7.09
C ILE A 62 -11.82 -27.24 6.85
N ARG A 63 -12.61 -26.76 7.81
CA ARG A 63 -13.99 -26.33 7.56
C ARG A 63 -14.01 -24.81 7.51
N ALA A 64 -14.57 -24.23 6.47
CA ALA A 64 -14.62 -22.78 6.31
C ALA A 64 -16.02 -22.31 5.87
N GLN A 65 -16.39 -21.11 6.30
CA GLN A 65 -17.61 -20.44 5.93
C GLN A 65 -17.31 -18.97 5.64
N TRP A 66 -17.83 -18.49 4.52
CA TRP A 66 -17.84 -17.08 4.18
C TRP A 66 -19.20 -16.48 4.56
N SER A 67 -19.20 -15.28 5.11
CA SER A 67 -20.41 -14.48 5.27
C SER A 67 -20.16 -13.04 4.87
N SER A 68 -21.18 -12.37 4.37
CA SER A 68 -21.12 -10.92 4.19
C SER A 68 -21.09 -10.23 5.56
N ARG A 69 -20.49 -9.03 5.63
CA ARG A 69 -20.51 -8.16 6.83
C ARG A 69 -20.95 -6.74 6.47
N THR A 70 -20.34 -6.20 5.41
CA THR A 70 -20.71 -4.94 4.78
C THR A 70 -20.61 -5.07 3.26
N SER A 71 -20.92 -4.02 2.51
CA SER A 71 -20.70 -4.03 1.06
C SER A 71 -19.22 -4.10 0.67
N GLN A 72 -18.29 -3.78 1.58
CA GLN A 72 -16.84 -3.80 1.33
C GLN A 72 -16.07 -4.79 2.21
N GLN A 73 -16.76 -5.60 3.01
CA GLN A 73 -16.14 -6.55 3.92
C GLN A 73 -16.93 -7.85 3.99
N VAL A 74 -16.20 -8.94 4.01
CA VAL A 74 -16.73 -10.29 4.26
C VAL A 74 -15.99 -10.88 5.44
N ARG A 75 -16.63 -11.80 6.15
CA ARG A 75 -16.04 -12.58 7.22
C ARG A 75 -15.71 -13.97 6.66
N LEU A 76 -14.49 -14.42 6.91
CA LEU A 76 -14.06 -15.80 6.73
C LEU A 76 -13.89 -16.41 8.12
N SER A 77 -14.73 -17.37 8.47
CA SER A 77 -14.58 -18.21 9.66
C SER A 77 -14.13 -19.59 9.25
N PHE A 78 -13.11 -20.14 9.90
CA PHE A 78 -12.64 -21.49 9.61
C PHE A 78 -12.09 -22.20 10.85
N THR A 79 -12.15 -23.52 10.82
CA THR A 79 -11.62 -24.39 11.87
C THR A 79 -10.68 -25.41 11.25
N ASN A 80 -9.47 -25.51 11.81
CA ASN A 80 -8.54 -26.56 11.44
C ASN A 80 -8.98 -27.90 12.06
N THR A 81 -9.35 -28.85 11.21
CA THR A 81 -9.80 -30.18 11.60
C THR A 81 -8.65 -31.20 11.64
N SER A 82 -7.45 -30.81 11.22
CA SER A 82 -6.24 -31.64 11.36
C SER A 82 -5.63 -31.54 12.75
N ASP A 83 -4.73 -32.46 13.05
CA ASP A 83 -3.94 -32.55 14.28
C ASP A 83 -2.71 -31.63 14.29
N LYS A 84 -2.39 -30.97 13.16
CA LYS A 84 -1.20 -30.13 13.00
C LYS A 84 -1.55 -28.70 12.57
N PRO A 85 -0.76 -27.68 12.97
CA PRO A 85 -0.92 -26.33 12.43
C PRO A 85 -0.79 -26.31 10.91
N ILE A 86 -1.63 -25.52 10.25
CA ILE A 86 -1.60 -25.33 8.79
C ILE A 86 -1.41 -23.84 8.49
N ALA A 87 -0.53 -23.51 7.57
CA ALA A 87 -0.49 -22.19 6.93
C ALA A 87 -1.45 -22.19 5.73
N LEU A 88 -2.52 -21.41 5.81
CA LEU A 88 -3.49 -21.28 4.74
C LEU A 88 -3.20 -20.06 3.87
N LYS A 89 -3.51 -20.16 2.58
CA LYS A 89 -3.68 -19.03 1.68
C LYS A 89 -5.00 -19.17 0.96
N PHE A 90 -5.55 -18.10 0.41
CA PHE A 90 -6.64 -18.21 -0.57
C PHE A 90 -6.29 -17.41 -1.82
N ASP A 91 -6.76 -17.90 -2.95
CA ASP A 91 -6.25 -17.51 -4.26
C ASP A 91 -6.86 -16.16 -4.70
N PRO A 92 -6.08 -15.29 -5.38
CA PRO A 92 -6.60 -14.13 -6.09
C PRO A 92 -7.69 -14.57 -7.07
N GLY A 93 -8.69 -13.73 -7.29
CA GLY A 93 -9.84 -14.10 -8.12
C GLY A 93 -10.90 -14.95 -7.39
N THR A 94 -10.78 -15.16 -6.07
CA THR A 94 -11.88 -15.77 -5.30
C THR A 94 -13.10 -14.84 -5.33
N THR A 95 -14.16 -15.27 -6.00
CA THR A 95 -15.47 -14.60 -5.97
C THR A 95 -16.35 -15.19 -4.90
N LEU A 96 -17.17 -14.35 -4.28
CA LEU A 96 -18.15 -14.75 -3.27
C LEU A 96 -19.53 -14.35 -3.78
N THR A 97 -20.52 -15.22 -3.61
CA THR A 97 -21.88 -14.98 -4.11
C THR A 97 -22.94 -15.38 -3.09
N ASP A 98 -24.02 -14.60 -3.02
CA ASP A 98 -25.27 -14.97 -2.32
C ASP A 98 -26.42 -15.30 -3.30
N GLY A 99 -26.09 -15.44 -4.59
CA GLY A 99 -27.01 -15.64 -5.70
C GLY A 99 -27.40 -14.34 -6.42
N ALA A 100 -27.72 -13.29 -5.68
CA ALA A 100 -28.12 -11.99 -6.25
C ALA A 100 -26.92 -11.03 -6.40
N ARG A 101 -25.94 -11.16 -5.51
CA ARG A 101 -24.79 -10.26 -5.40
C ARG A 101 -23.52 -11.06 -5.51
N ARG A 102 -22.51 -10.44 -6.12
CA ARG A 102 -21.18 -11.02 -6.23
C ARG A 102 -20.14 -10.04 -5.71
N TRP A 103 -19.20 -10.57 -4.95
CA TRP A 103 -18.03 -9.87 -4.45
C TRP A 103 -16.77 -10.51 -5.03
N LEU A 104 -15.74 -9.71 -5.21
CA LEU A 104 -14.36 -10.17 -5.32
C LEU A 104 -13.72 -10.04 -3.93
N ALA A 105 -13.24 -11.15 -3.39
CA ALA A 105 -12.48 -11.14 -2.15
C ALA A 105 -11.06 -10.60 -2.42
N GLY A 106 -10.64 -9.62 -1.63
CA GLY A 106 -9.24 -9.24 -1.52
C GLY A 106 -8.50 -10.19 -0.57
N GLY A 107 -7.22 -9.91 -0.31
CA GLY A 107 -6.42 -10.70 0.63
C GLY A 107 -6.63 -10.29 2.09
N PRO A 108 -6.05 -11.01 3.06
CA PRO A 108 -6.06 -10.58 4.45
C PRO A 108 -5.35 -9.23 4.58
N SER A 109 -6.06 -8.20 5.05
CA SER A 109 -5.51 -6.86 5.25
C SER A 109 -5.54 -6.43 6.72
N ARG A 110 -4.52 -5.67 7.12
CA ARG A 110 -4.37 -5.12 8.48
C ARG A 110 -5.05 -3.77 8.64
N PHE A 111 -5.27 -3.05 7.54
CA PHE A 111 -5.73 -1.67 7.56
C PHE A 111 -7.09 -1.54 6.89
N GLU A 112 -7.97 -0.81 7.55
CA GLU A 112 -9.25 -0.45 6.96
C GLU A 112 -9.03 0.40 5.71
N GLY A 113 -9.75 0.08 4.63
CA GLY A 113 -9.64 0.77 3.35
C GLY A 113 -8.57 0.21 2.41
N SER A 114 -7.76 -0.76 2.83
CA SER A 114 -6.88 -1.52 1.93
C SER A 114 -7.64 -2.66 1.25
N PHE A 115 -7.35 -2.88 -0.03
CA PHE A 115 -7.82 -4.01 -0.82
C PHE A 115 -6.61 -4.76 -1.41
N GLY A 116 -6.75 -6.07 -1.62
CA GLY A 116 -5.63 -6.95 -1.94
C GLY A 116 -4.94 -7.48 -0.68
N GLY A 117 -3.69 -7.92 -0.79
CA GLY A 117 -2.93 -8.50 0.33
C GLY A 117 -2.82 -10.03 0.30
N HIS A 118 -3.05 -10.65 -0.85
CA HIS A 118 -2.73 -12.08 -1.05
C HIS A 118 -1.22 -12.33 -0.97
N PHE A 119 -0.43 -11.28 -1.18
CA PHE A 119 1.01 -11.31 -1.10
C PHE A 119 1.52 -10.25 -0.11
N VAL A 120 2.60 -10.59 0.57
CA VAL A 120 3.38 -9.69 1.41
C VAL A 120 4.81 -9.67 0.88
N PHE A 121 5.48 -8.51 0.97
CA PHE A 121 6.90 -8.44 0.70
C PHE A 121 7.69 -9.15 1.80
N ASP A 122 8.58 -10.05 1.39
CA ASP A 122 9.60 -10.59 2.28
C ASP A 122 10.72 -9.56 2.43
N SER A 123 10.89 -9.00 3.63
CA SER A 123 11.89 -7.97 3.89
C SER A 123 13.34 -8.46 3.75
N LEU A 124 13.58 -9.78 3.71
CA LEU A 124 14.93 -10.34 3.55
C LEU A 124 15.30 -10.58 2.09
N THR A 125 14.33 -10.97 1.26
CA THR A 125 14.58 -11.34 -0.14
C THR A 125 14.03 -10.34 -1.15
N ASP A 126 13.26 -9.35 -0.69
CA ASP A 126 12.52 -8.39 -1.51
C ASP A 126 11.63 -9.07 -2.56
N ARG A 127 11.11 -10.27 -2.21
CA ARG A 127 10.22 -11.07 -3.06
C ARG A 127 8.82 -11.08 -2.49
N LEU A 128 7.83 -11.11 -3.36
CA LEU A 128 6.45 -11.37 -2.97
C LEU A 128 6.31 -12.82 -2.50
N ARG A 129 5.75 -13.00 -1.31
CA ARG A 129 5.36 -14.30 -0.78
C ARG A 129 3.88 -14.28 -0.43
N TRP A 130 3.25 -15.45 -0.49
CA TRP A 130 1.86 -15.59 -0.08
C TRP A 130 1.65 -15.12 1.36
N ALA A 131 0.59 -14.36 1.58
CA ALA A 131 0.11 -14.04 2.90
C ALA A 131 -0.45 -15.31 3.55
N ALA A 132 0.31 -15.86 4.50
CA ALA A 132 -0.09 -17.05 5.24
C ALA A 132 -0.99 -16.70 6.42
N ILE A 133 -2.12 -17.40 6.51
CA ILE A 133 -3.08 -17.32 7.60
C ILE A 133 -2.88 -18.56 8.47
N PRO A 134 -2.41 -18.43 9.72
CA PRO A 134 -2.21 -19.57 10.58
C PRO A 134 -3.54 -20.18 11.01
N ALA A 135 -3.66 -21.51 10.88
CA ALA A 135 -4.80 -22.29 11.31
C ALA A 135 -4.34 -23.29 12.38
N LEU A 136 -4.66 -23.01 13.66
CA LEU A 136 -4.28 -23.87 14.78
C LEU A 136 -5.26 -25.04 14.94
N PRO A 137 -4.80 -26.27 15.25
CA PRO A 137 -5.65 -27.45 15.41
C PRO A 137 -6.83 -27.21 16.37
N GLY A 138 -8.04 -27.58 15.94
CA GLY A 138 -9.26 -27.52 16.75
C GLY A 138 -9.74 -26.12 17.12
N ARG A 139 -9.05 -25.05 16.68
CA ARG A 139 -9.45 -23.66 16.98
C ARG A 139 -10.18 -23.05 15.80
N GLU A 140 -11.32 -22.44 16.09
CA GLU A 140 -11.99 -21.56 15.14
C GLU A 140 -11.21 -20.24 15.06
N THR A 141 -10.94 -19.81 13.84
CA THR A 141 -10.34 -18.53 13.52
C THR A 141 -11.31 -17.75 12.65
N SER A 142 -11.57 -16.50 13.01
CA SER A 142 -12.39 -15.60 12.18
C SER A 142 -11.58 -14.37 11.81
N LEU A 143 -11.66 -14.00 10.53
CA LEU A 143 -11.00 -12.81 10.01
C LEU A 143 -11.91 -12.05 9.06
N THR A 144 -11.73 -10.73 9.05
CA THR A 144 -12.41 -9.84 8.10
C THR A 144 -11.52 -9.68 6.87
N VAL A 145 -12.10 -9.92 5.70
CA VAL A 145 -11.44 -9.76 4.40
C VAL A 145 -12.06 -8.56 3.69
N PRO A 146 -11.26 -7.61 3.17
CA PRO A 146 -11.77 -6.57 2.30
C PRO A 146 -12.34 -7.20 1.02
N ALA A 147 -13.47 -6.68 0.57
CA ALA A 147 -14.13 -7.16 -0.64
C ALA A 147 -14.60 -5.98 -1.47
N VAL A 148 -14.74 -6.18 -2.78
CA VAL A 148 -15.38 -5.21 -3.67
C VAL A 148 -16.56 -5.88 -4.38
N LEU A 149 -17.63 -5.13 -4.56
CA LEU A 149 -18.82 -5.60 -5.26
C LEU A 149 -18.57 -5.65 -6.76
N LEU A 150 -18.86 -6.78 -7.39
CA LEU A 150 -18.80 -6.95 -8.85
C LEU A 150 -20.15 -6.62 -9.50
N THR A 151 -21.24 -6.80 -8.76
CA THR A 151 -22.60 -6.42 -9.18
C THR A 151 -23.00 -5.11 -8.51
N PRO A 152 -23.56 -4.13 -9.24
CA PRO A 152 -23.93 -2.83 -8.69
C PRO A 152 -25.01 -3.00 -7.62
N TYR A 153 -24.94 -2.12 -6.64
CA TYR A 153 -25.83 -2.09 -5.51
C TYR A 153 -26.90 -1.02 -5.72
N ASP A 154 -28.15 -1.35 -5.46
CA ASP A 154 -29.15 -0.31 -5.24
C ASP A 154 -28.87 0.30 -3.86
N ASN A 155 -28.41 1.56 -3.81
CA ASN A 155 -27.91 2.31 -2.64
C ASN A 155 -28.87 2.35 -1.42
N THR A 156 -30.04 1.72 -1.51
CA THR A 156 -31.11 1.77 -0.51
C THR A 156 -30.88 0.86 0.69
N ALA A 157 -30.05 -0.18 0.61
CA ALA A 157 -29.81 -1.06 1.74
C ALA A 157 -28.50 -0.69 2.49
N LYS A 158 -28.61 0.03 3.60
CA LYS A 158 -27.45 0.45 4.43
C LYS A 158 -26.70 -0.71 5.10
N SER A 159 -27.23 -1.92 5.07
CA SER A 159 -26.55 -3.13 5.56
C SER A 159 -26.75 -4.29 4.60
N VAL A 160 -25.67 -5.05 4.38
CA VAL A 160 -25.78 -6.41 3.84
C VAL A 160 -25.98 -7.32 5.06
N PRO A 161 -27.11 -8.04 5.18
CA PRO A 161 -27.29 -8.96 6.30
C PRO A 161 -26.18 -10.00 6.30
N ASP A 162 -25.72 -10.48 7.48
CA ASP A 162 -24.74 -11.57 7.62
C ASP A 162 -25.30 -12.87 7.01
N LYS A 163 -25.24 -12.96 5.67
CA LYS A 163 -25.69 -14.10 4.88
C LYS A 163 -24.50 -14.98 4.53
N PRO A 164 -24.67 -16.32 4.55
CA PRO A 164 -23.65 -17.22 4.04
C PRO A 164 -23.39 -16.93 2.57
N LEU A 165 -22.12 -16.93 2.19
CA LEU A 165 -21.65 -16.74 0.82
C LEU A 165 -21.02 -18.04 0.31
N THR A 166 -21.24 -18.33 -0.96
CA THR A 166 -20.55 -19.39 -1.68
C THR A 166 -19.30 -18.83 -2.33
N ALA A 167 -18.15 -19.48 -2.14
CA ALA A 167 -16.91 -19.11 -2.79
C ALA A 167 -16.73 -19.88 -4.11
N GLU A 168 -16.42 -19.15 -5.18
CA GLU A 168 -16.24 -19.69 -6.53
C GLU A 168 -15.04 -19.01 -7.22
N PRO A 169 -14.28 -19.73 -8.06
CA PRO A 169 -13.22 -19.11 -8.87
C PRO A 169 -13.82 -18.14 -9.90
N LEU A 170 -13.10 -17.09 -10.29
CA LEU A 170 -13.61 -16.05 -11.17
C LEU A 170 -14.05 -16.58 -12.55
N GLU A 171 -13.35 -17.60 -13.03
CA GLU A 171 -13.59 -18.28 -14.30
C GLU A 171 -14.89 -19.09 -14.32
N SER A 172 -15.47 -19.39 -13.15
CA SER A 172 -16.82 -19.96 -13.11
C SER A 172 -17.88 -18.94 -13.51
N TRP A 173 -17.59 -17.64 -13.37
CA TRP A 173 -18.52 -16.55 -13.60
C TRP A 173 -18.36 -15.90 -14.97
N SER A 174 -17.13 -15.64 -15.41
CA SER A 174 -16.87 -15.03 -16.73
C SER A 174 -15.86 -15.84 -17.55
N LYS A 175 -16.10 -15.89 -18.86
CA LYS A 175 -15.17 -16.45 -19.86
C LYS A 175 -14.32 -15.39 -20.56
N ASP A 176 -14.53 -14.11 -20.25
CA ASP A 176 -13.71 -13.02 -20.77
C ASP A 176 -12.34 -13.03 -20.06
N GLU A 177 -11.33 -13.53 -20.74
CA GLU A 177 -9.96 -13.64 -20.23
C GLU A 177 -9.37 -12.29 -19.80
N ALA A 178 -9.73 -11.20 -20.47
CA ALA A 178 -9.25 -9.87 -20.11
C ALA A 178 -9.89 -9.39 -18.81
N LEU A 179 -11.19 -9.62 -18.62
CA LEU A 179 -11.88 -9.32 -17.36
C LEU A 179 -11.34 -10.18 -16.21
N VAL A 180 -11.13 -11.49 -16.46
CA VAL A 180 -10.58 -12.42 -15.48
C VAL A 180 -9.20 -11.96 -15.03
N SER A 181 -8.30 -11.73 -15.99
CA SER A 181 -6.94 -11.26 -15.73
C SER A 181 -6.92 -9.92 -15.01
N ALA A 182 -7.82 -8.97 -15.37
CA ALA A 182 -7.91 -7.67 -14.71
C ALA A 182 -8.28 -7.79 -13.23
N LEU A 183 -9.29 -8.60 -12.89
CA LEU A 183 -9.77 -8.75 -11.52
C LEU A 183 -8.81 -9.60 -10.67
N GLU A 184 -8.17 -10.62 -11.24
CA GLU A 184 -7.09 -11.36 -10.59
C GLU A 184 -5.88 -10.48 -10.30
N ALA A 185 -5.48 -9.65 -11.27
CA ALA A 185 -4.40 -8.71 -11.09
C ALA A 185 -4.75 -7.64 -10.05
N LEU A 186 -6.00 -7.14 -10.03
CA LEU A 186 -6.49 -6.24 -8.99
C LEU A 186 -6.38 -6.85 -7.59
N ALA A 187 -6.84 -8.09 -7.42
CA ALA A 187 -6.72 -8.81 -6.14
C ALA A 187 -5.25 -9.05 -5.75
N THR A 188 -4.40 -9.37 -6.73
CA THR A 188 -2.98 -9.68 -6.53
C THR A 188 -2.15 -8.44 -6.14
N LEU A 189 -2.23 -7.37 -6.95
CA LEU A 189 -1.44 -6.16 -6.75
C LEU A 189 -1.92 -5.34 -5.56
N GLY A 190 -3.23 -5.38 -5.29
CA GLY A 190 -3.86 -4.59 -4.26
C GLY A 190 -3.90 -3.10 -4.55
N SER A 191 -4.74 -2.39 -3.80
CA SER A 191 -4.90 -0.94 -3.85
C SER A 191 -5.66 -0.48 -2.59
N SER A 192 -6.33 0.67 -2.68
CA SER A 192 -7.38 1.05 -1.76
C SER A 192 -8.73 0.49 -2.20
N VAL A 193 -9.62 0.22 -1.26
CA VAL A 193 -11.00 -0.24 -1.51
C VAL A 193 -11.76 0.69 -2.45
N PRO A 194 -11.71 2.04 -2.32
CA PRO A 194 -12.37 2.94 -3.27
C PRO A 194 -11.90 2.76 -4.72
N VAL A 195 -10.59 2.69 -4.95
CA VAL A 195 -10.01 2.50 -6.29
C VAL A 195 -10.35 1.10 -6.82
N ALA A 196 -10.20 0.07 -6.00
CA ALA A 196 -10.54 -1.30 -6.38
C ALA A 196 -12.02 -1.45 -6.73
N GLN A 197 -12.91 -0.78 -5.98
CA GLN A 197 -14.35 -0.77 -6.26
C GLN A 197 -14.68 -0.05 -7.57
N GLY A 198 -14.01 1.07 -7.85
CA GLY A 198 -14.10 1.78 -9.12
C GLY A 198 -13.68 0.91 -10.31
N ILE A 199 -12.54 0.23 -10.21
CA ILE A 199 -12.06 -0.74 -11.21
C ILE A 199 -13.06 -1.86 -11.39
N ALA A 200 -13.54 -2.48 -10.32
CA ALA A 200 -14.49 -3.57 -10.37
C ALA A 200 -15.77 -3.19 -11.14
N TRP A 201 -16.40 -2.06 -10.80
CA TRP A 201 -17.60 -1.60 -11.51
C TRP A 201 -17.34 -1.28 -12.97
N ARG A 202 -16.22 -0.60 -13.27
CA ARG A 202 -15.86 -0.23 -14.63
C ARG A 202 -15.51 -1.43 -15.50
N ALA A 203 -14.80 -2.42 -14.95
CA ALA A 203 -14.40 -3.63 -15.66
C ALA A 203 -15.60 -4.51 -16.02
N VAL A 204 -16.53 -4.68 -15.07
CA VAL A 204 -17.65 -5.63 -15.22
C VAL A 204 -18.78 -5.07 -16.08
N GLU A 205 -19.12 -3.80 -15.91
CA GLU A 205 -20.33 -3.24 -16.53
C GLU A 205 -20.04 -2.17 -17.61
N ALA A 206 -18.77 -1.82 -17.83
CA ALA A 206 -18.34 -0.73 -18.70
C ALA A 206 -19.05 0.62 -18.42
N LYS A 207 -19.67 0.80 -17.25
CA LYS A 207 -20.47 1.98 -16.89
C LYS A 207 -19.63 3.25 -16.84
N SER A 208 -20.11 4.34 -17.42
CA SER A 208 -19.42 5.62 -17.33
C SER A 208 -19.34 6.14 -15.88
N TRP A 209 -18.35 6.98 -15.55
CA TRP A 209 -18.32 7.67 -14.25
C TRP A 209 -19.55 8.54 -13.98
N LYS A 210 -20.24 8.99 -15.03
CA LYS A 210 -21.52 9.69 -14.90
C LYS A 210 -22.62 8.79 -14.30
N THR A 211 -22.58 7.49 -14.57
CA THR A 211 -23.53 6.52 -13.99
C THR A 211 -23.12 6.10 -12.58
N LEU A 212 -21.81 6.13 -12.29
CA LEU A 212 -21.25 5.74 -11.00
C LEU A 212 -21.10 6.92 -10.02
N SER A 213 -21.41 8.15 -10.43
CA SER A 213 -21.16 9.37 -9.64
C SER A 213 -21.89 9.41 -8.31
N ASP A 214 -23.03 8.72 -8.22
CA ASP A 214 -23.89 8.77 -7.04
C ASP A 214 -23.70 7.52 -6.16
N HIS A 215 -22.81 6.60 -6.56
CA HIS A 215 -22.53 5.39 -5.80
C HIS A 215 -21.49 5.69 -4.71
N GLU A 216 -21.81 5.30 -3.48
CA GLU A 216 -20.92 5.50 -2.34
C GLU A 216 -20.08 4.26 -2.08
N VAL A 217 -18.79 4.49 -1.80
CA VAL A 217 -17.85 3.49 -1.32
C VAL A 217 -17.34 3.97 0.03
N GLN A 218 -17.55 3.17 1.08
CA GLN A 218 -17.22 3.56 2.46
C GLN A 218 -17.84 4.91 2.89
N GLY A 219 -19.09 5.16 2.46
CA GLY A 219 -19.85 6.35 2.84
C GLY A 219 -19.47 7.64 2.12
N ARG A 220 -18.77 7.55 0.98
CA ARG A 220 -18.47 8.71 0.13
C ARG A 220 -18.39 8.33 -1.35
N VAL A 221 -18.62 9.31 -2.21
CA VAL A 221 -18.38 9.18 -3.66
C VAL A 221 -16.87 9.12 -3.93
N LEU A 222 -16.50 8.40 -4.99
CA LEU A 222 -15.13 8.37 -5.50
C LEU A 222 -14.67 9.75 -5.96
N ASN A 223 -13.50 10.19 -5.51
CA ASN A 223 -12.93 11.45 -5.96
C ASN A 223 -12.27 11.30 -7.35
N GLU A 224 -11.95 12.41 -8.02
CA GLU A 224 -11.39 12.37 -9.38
C GLU A 224 -10.07 11.60 -9.48
N PHE A 225 -9.22 11.64 -8.44
CA PHE A 225 -7.96 10.90 -8.45
C PHE A 225 -8.19 9.39 -8.35
N GLU A 226 -9.20 8.96 -7.61
CA GLU A 226 -9.59 7.55 -7.52
C GLU A 226 -10.16 7.03 -8.85
N LYS A 227 -10.92 7.88 -9.55
CA LYS A 227 -11.43 7.59 -10.90
C LYS A 227 -10.29 7.48 -11.91
N GLN A 228 -9.36 8.43 -11.90
CA GLN A 228 -8.18 8.42 -12.78
C GLN A 228 -7.29 7.18 -12.55
N ALA A 229 -7.04 6.81 -11.28
CA ALA A 229 -6.30 5.60 -10.95
C ALA A 229 -7.00 4.35 -11.50
N SER A 230 -8.33 4.28 -11.36
CA SER A 230 -9.14 3.19 -11.89
C SER A 230 -9.09 3.09 -13.42
N ASP A 231 -9.26 4.22 -14.12
CA ASP A 231 -9.21 4.27 -15.58
C ASP A 231 -7.81 3.94 -16.11
N ARG A 232 -6.76 4.40 -15.43
CA ARG A 232 -5.37 4.10 -15.79
C ARG A 232 -5.09 2.60 -15.73
N PHE A 233 -5.54 1.93 -14.67
CA PHE A 233 -5.40 0.48 -14.55
C PHE A 233 -6.07 -0.25 -15.72
N LEU A 234 -7.30 0.13 -16.04
CA LEU A 234 -8.07 -0.49 -17.13
C LEU A 234 -7.50 -0.18 -18.51
N ALA A 235 -7.01 1.04 -18.72
CA ALA A 235 -6.33 1.43 -19.95
C ALA A 235 -5.04 0.62 -20.14
N GLU A 236 -4.28 0.38 -19.07
CA GLU A 236 -3.05 -0.41 -19.12
C GLU A 236 -3.34 -1.88 -19.41
N ILE A 237 -4.34 -2.48 -18.75
CA ILE A 237 -4.85 -3.82 -19.07
C ILE A 237 -5.28 -3.91 -20.54
N ALA A 238 -6.07 -2.94 -21.03
CA ALA A 238 -6.53 -2.93 -22.42
C ALA A 238 -5.37 -2.80 -23.41
N ARG A 239 -4.29 -2.11 -23.04
CA ARG A 239 -3.08 -1.94 -23.86
C ARG A 239 -2.23 -3.20 -23.93
N ILE A 240 -2.06 -3.91 -22.82
CA ILE A 240 -1.15 -5.07 -22.73
C ILE A 240 -1.86 -6.42 -22.91
N GLY A 241 -3.18 -6.47 -22.74
CA GLY A 241 -3.98 -7.70 -22.76
C GLY A 241 -3.90 -8.49 -21.46
N ALA A 242 -4.29 -9.76 -21.53
CA ALA A 242 -4.14 -10.70 -20.41
C ALA A 242 -2.65 -10.96 -20.15
N VAL A 243 -2.16 -10.56 -18.98
CA VAL A 243 -0.75 -10.67 -18.61
C VAL A 243 -0.59 -11.07 -17.15
N ALA A 244 0.60 -11.58 -16.81
CA ALA A 244 0.97 -11.82 -15.43
C ALA A 244 0.94 -10.51 -14.61
N PRO A 245 0.47 -10.55 -13.34
CA PRO A 245 0.39 -9.36 -12.48
C PRO A 245 1.70 -8.59 -12.36
N ASP A 246 2.85 -9.26 -12.35
CA ASP A 246 4.17 -8.61 -12.27
C ASP A 246 4.46 -7.72 -13.48
N ALA A 247 4.12 -8.18 -14.69
CA ALA A 247 4.31 -7.40 -15.92
C ALA A 247 3.41 -6.16 -15.94
N LEU A 248 2.15 -6.31 -15.50
CA LEU A 248 1.24 -5.18 -15.33
C LEU A 248 1.75 -4.19 -14.27
N SER A 249 2.24 -4.69 -13.13
CA SER A 249 2.82 -3.85 -12.07
C SER A 249 4.01 -3.04 -12.59
N GLN A 250 4.91 -3.67 -13.33
CA GLN A 250 6.05 -2.98 -13.96
C GLN A 250 5.61 -1.92 -14.96
N ALA A 251 4.59 -2.21 -15.78
CA ALA A 251 4.06 -1.25 -16.74
C ALA A 251 3.39 -0.04 -16.05
N LEU A 252 2.59 -0.30 -15.01
CA LEU A 252 1.94 0.72 -14.21
C LEU A 252 2.95 1.58 -13.43
N LEU A 253 3.98 0.99 -12.82
CA LEU A 253 4.99 1.74 -12.05
C LEU A 253 6.01 2.44 -12.95
N GLY A 254 6.45 1.79 -14.04
CA GLY A 254 7.47 2.32 -14.96
C GLY A 254 7.03 3.58 -15.72
N ASN A 255 5.72 3.82 -15.78
CA ASN A 255 5.12 5.00 -16.37
C ASN A 255 4.51 5.96 -15.34
N LEU A 256 4.78 5.76 -14.04
CA LEU A 256 4.11 6.52 -12.97
C LEU A 256 4.73 7.91 -12.73
N LEU A 257 6.05 8.04 -12.73
CA LEU A 257 6.76 9.27 -12.38
C LEU A 257 7.75 9.68 -13.47
N GLU A 258 7.66 10.94 -13.91
CA GLU A 258 8.71 11.61 -14.68
C GLU A 258 9.51 12.54 -13.78
N ILE A 259 10.83 12.63 -14.01
CA ILE A 259 11.66 13.67 -13.39
C ILE A 259 12.15 14.64 -14.46
N VAL A 260 11.83 15.91 -14.29
CA VAL A 260 12.26 16.96 -15.19
C VAL A 260 13.25 17.87 -14.49
N VAL A 261 14.46 17.96 -15.03
CA VAL A 261 15.49 18.87 -14.54
C VAL A 261 15.48 20.13 -15.40
N ARG A 262 15.05 21.25 -14.81
CA ARG A 262 14.92 22.52 -15.51
C ARG A 262 16.21 23.31 -15.46
N SER A 263 16.71 23.68 -16.64
CA SER A 263 17.74 24.71 -16.78
C SER A 263 17.11 26.09 -16.63
N THR A 264 17.47 26.82 -15.58
CA THR A 264 17.22 28.27 -15.53
C THR A 264 18.24 29.02 -16.40
N PRO A 265 17.95 30.25 -16.87
CA PRO A 265 18.89 31.03 -17.68
C PRO A 265 20.27 31.14 -17.01
N GLY A 266 21.33 30.79 -17.76
CA GLY A 266 22.71 30.81 -17.25
C GLY A 266 23.12 29.64 -16.35
N LYS A 267 22.26 28.62 -16.17
CA LYS A 267 22.51 27.44 -15.30
C LYS A 267 22.42 26.09 -16.02
N GLY A 268 22.55 26.07 -17.35
CA GLY A 268 22.42 24.86 -18.18
C GLY A 268 23.39 23.74 -17.82
N ASP A 269 24.65 24.06 -17.56
CA ASP A 269 25.65 23.03 -17.22
C ASP A 269 25.42 22.42 -15.84
N ALA A 270 24.89 23.20 -14.89
CA ALA A 270 24.50 22.71 -13.57
C ALA A 270 23.31 21.75 -13.68
N ALA A 271 22.30 22.11 -14.48
CA ALA A 271 21.14 21.24 -14.74
C ALA A 271 21.56 19.92 -15.43
N LYS A 272 22.48 19.97 -16.40
CA LYS A 272 23.05 18.76 -17.04
C LYS A 272 23.76 17.86 -16.04
N ARG A 273 24.63 18.42 -15.19
CA ARG A 273 25.33 17.64 -14.16
C ARG A 273 24.38 16.98 -13.18
N LEU A 274 23.34 17.70 -12.74
CA LEU A 274 22.30 17.13 -11.89
C LEU A 274 21.58 15.98 -12.60
N ALA A 275 21.14 16.17 -13.84
CA ALA A 275 20.45 15.13 -14.60
C ALA A 275 21.30 13.86 -14.78
N GLU A 276 22.59 13.99 -15.10
CA GLU A 276 23.50 12.84 -15.20
C GLU A 276 23.73 12.18 -13.84
N SER A 277 23.83 12.95 -12.75
CA SER A 277 24.00 12.42 -11.40
C SER A 277 22.79 11.60 -10.93
N LEU A 278 21.60 11.92 -11.44
CA LEU A 278 20.34 11.24 -11.11
C LEU A 278 20.02 10.04 -12.03
N LYS A 279 20.79 9.84 -13.10
CA LYS A 279 20.52 8.80 -14.09
C LYS A 279 20.64 7.41 -13.46
N GLY A 280 19.63 6.56 -13.69
CA GLY A 280 19.60 5.19 -13.19
C GLY A 280 19.27 5.05 -11.70
N ARG A 281 18.96 6.16 -11.00
CA ARG A 281 18.52 6.15 -9.60
C ARG A 281 17.00 6.05 -9.47
N SER A 282 16.52 5.98 -8.24
CA SER A 282 15.10 5.94 -7.92
C SER A 282 14.72 6.97 -6.85
N ILE A 283 13.48 7.47 -6.91
CA ILE A 283 12.85 8.25 -5.83
C ILE A 283 11.50 7.57 -5.50
N PHE A 284 11.17 7.39 -4.21
CA PHE A 284 10.01 6.57 -3.79
C PHE A 284 10.00 5.15 -4.37
N GLY A 285 11.18 4.56 -4.60
CA GLY A 285 11.32 3.28 -5.29
C GLY A 285 10.94 3.28 -6.78
N LEU A 286 10.63 4.45 -7.37
CA LEU A 286 10.31 4.59 -8.79
C LEU A 286 11.56 4.99 -9.58
N PRO A 287 11.83 4.37 -10.74
CA PRO A 287 12.99 4.69 -11.55
C PRO A 287 12.92 6.13 -12.08
N ILE A 288 14.06 6.83 -12.04
CA ILE A 288 14.19 8.20 -12.52
C ILE A 288 14.46 8.19 -14.02
N LYS A 289 13.50 8.69 -14.80
CA LYS A 289 13.73 9.13 -16.19
C LYS A 289 13.99 10.63 -16.18
N ALA A 290 15.26 11.03 -16.06
CA ALA A 290 15.65 12.43 -16.06
C ALA A 290 15.59 13.02 -17.48
N VAL A 291 14.76 14.04 -17.68
CA VAL A 291 14.66 14.75 -18.95
C VAL A 291 15.11 16.21 -18.76
N ILE A 292 15.98 16.70 -19.64
CA ILE A 292 16.41 18.10 -19.69
C ILE A 292 15.56 18.80 -20.76
N THR A 293 14.37 19.26 -20.41
CA THR A 293 13.44 19.91 -21.35
C THR A 293 12.79 21.14 -20.72
N ASP A 294 12.30 22.05 -21.59
CA ASP A 294 11.32 23.05 -21.16
C ASP A 294 10.03 22.31 -20.78
N PRO A 295 9.45 22.54 -19.57
CA PRO A 295 8.18 21.97 -19.15
C PRO A 295 7.04 22.09 -20.16
N ARG A 296 7.05 23.12 -21.01
CA ARG A 296 6.04 23.35 -22.06
C ARG A 296 6.19 22.44 -23.27
N GLN A 297 7.35 21.81 -23.43
CA GLN A 297 7.66 20.89 -24.52
C GLN A 297 7.56 19.41 -24.10
N SER A 298 7.51 19.12 -22.79
CA SER A 298 7.22 17.77 -22.31
C SER A 298 5.71 17.53 -22.37
N ALA A 299 5.25 16.88 -23.44
CA ALA A 299 3.91 16.30 -23.55
C ALA A 299 3.83 15.01 -22.72
N SER A 300 4.20 15.09 -21.43
CA SER A 300 4.36 13.92 -20.57
C SER A 300 3.06 13.11 -20.48
N GLU A 301 3.15 11.85 -20.89
CA GLU A 301 2.13 10.82 -20.65
C GLU A 301 2.15 10.35 -19.18
N HIS A 302 3.15 10.76 -18.39
CA HIS A 302 3.30 10.37 -16.99
C HIS A 302 2.33 11.14 -16.09
N PRO A 303 1.65 10.45 -15.16
CA PRO A 303 0.64 11.10 -14.35
C PRO A 303 1.23 11.85 -13.14
N MET A 304 2.42 11.46 -12.67
CA MET A 304 3.22 12.22 -11.70
C MET A 304 4.46 12.83 -12.32
N ARG A 305 4.85 13.99 -11.77
CA ARG A 305 6.04 14.72 -12.20
C ARG A 305 6.76 15.36 -11.03
N ALA A 306 8.06 15.06 -10.90
CA ALA A 306 8.98 15.78 -10.04
C ALA A 306 9.81 16.76 -10.88
N GLU A 307 9.72 18.05 -10.59
CA GLU A 307 10.50 19.09 -11.25
C GLU A 307 11.61 19.61 -10.36
N PHE A 308 12.84 19.61 -10.86
CA PHE A 308 14.02 20.15 -10.17
C PHE A 308 14.56 21.34 -10.95
N ALA A 309 14.36 22.55 -10.40
CA ALA A 309 14.89 23.76 -11.00
C ALA A 309 16.12 24.23 -10.24
N VAL A 310 17.26 24.32 -10.94
CA VAL A 310 18.47 24.92 -10.36
C VAL A 310 18.25 26.41 -10.19
N ILE A 311 18.15 26.89 -8.95
CA ILE A 311 17.96 28.33 -8.66
C ILE A 311 19.28 29.02 -8.33
N GLU A 312 20.20 28.31 -7.69
CA GLU A 312 21.55 28.81 -7.38
C GLU A 312 22.59 27.74 -7.70
N SER A 313 23.73 28.19 -8.22
CA SER A 313 24.91 27.35 -8.45
C SER A 313 26.12 28.26 -8.42
N SER A 314 27.13 27.88 -7.63
CA SER A 314 28.37 28.64 -7.44
C SER A 314 29.35 28.35 -8.60
N SER A 315 30.01 29.40 -9.11
CA SER A 315 31.14 29.23 -10.03
C SER A 315 32.41 28.78 -9.31
N GLN A 316 32.53 29.09 -8.01
CA GLN A 316 33.67 28.71 -7.16
C GLN A 316 33.54 27.27 -6.63
N ASP A 317 32.31 26.77 -6.49
CA ASP A 317 32.02 25.38 -6.15
C ASP A 317 30.92 24.84 -7.08
N PRO A 318 31.30 24.40 -8.30
CA PRO A 318 30.36 23.95 -9.33
C PRO A 318 29.62 22.65 -8.96
N GLY A 319 30.04 21.98 -7.87
CA GLY A 319 29.40 20.80 -7.30
C GLY A 319 28.26 21.10 -6.33
N ARG A 320 28.11 22.36 -5.88
CA ARG A 320 27.02 22.80 -4.98
C ARG A 320 25.94 23.56 -5.73
N MET A 321 24.69 23.13 -5.51
CA MET A 321 23.50 23.67 -6.16
C MET A 321 22.35 23.77 -5.16
N VAL A 322 21.57 24.84 -5.27
CA VAL A 322 20.27 24.96 -4.60
C VAL A 322 19.18 24.75 -5.65
N LEU A 323 18.25 23.86 -5.31
CA LEU A 323 17.17 23.43 -6.19
C LEU A 323 15.82 23.86 -5.60
N ASP A 324 14.95 24.38 -6.45
CA ASP A 324 13.51 24.42 -6.16
C ASP A 324 12.91 23.12 -6.69
N ALA A 325 12.55 22.23 -5.77
CA ALA A 325 12.03 20.91 -6.06
C ALA A 325 10.51 20.89 -5.87
N THR A 326 9.79 20.49 -6.91
CA THR A 326 8.32 20.48 -6.92
C THR A 326 7.82 19.08 -7.26
N PHE A 327 6.85 18.59 -6.51
CA PHE A 327 6.11 17.37 -6.85
C PHE A 327 4.70 17.75 -7.29
N SER A 328 4.31 17.27 -8.47
CA SER A 328 3.06 17.63 -9.13
C SER A 328 2.41 16.43 -9.80
N SER A 329 1.11 16.52 -10.03
CA SER A 329 0.37 15.58 -10.87
C SER A 329 -0.33 16.32 -11.99
N ARG A 330 -0.59 15.62 -13.08
CA ARG A 330 -1.46 16.15 -14.14
C ARG A 330 -2.89 16.31 -13.58
N SER A 331 -3.59 17.36 -14.01
CA SER A 331 -5.05 17.42 -13.90
C SER A 331 -5.69 17.19 -15.27
N ASP A 332 -6.94 16.74 -15.27
CA ASP A 332 -7.72 16.48 -16.49
C ASP A 332 -8.07 17.77 -17.26
N ALA A 333 -7.85 18.94 -16.65
CA ALA A 333 -8.02 20.21 -17.32
C ALA A 333 -6.85 20.42 -18.32
N PRO A 334 -7.11 20.84 -19.58
CA PRO A 334 -6.06 21.07 -20.56
C PRO A 334 -4.98 22.02 -20.01
N GLY A 335 -3.78 21.50 -19.77
CA GLY A 335 -2.61 22.28 -19.32
C GLY A 335 -2.50 22.52 -17.81
N GLY A 336 -3.33 21.93 -16.96
CA GLY A 336 -3.22 22.06 -15.50
C GLY A 336 -2.29 21.00 -14.87
N SER A 337 -1.32 21.44 -14.06
CA SER A 337 -0.62 20.57 -13.12
C SER A 337 -1.00 20.98 -11.70
N ILE A 338 -1.48 20.03 -10.88
CA ILE A 338 -1.72 20.28 -9.46
C ILE A 338 -0.40 20.09 -8.73
N ARG A 339 0.03 21.10 -7.98
CA ARG A 339 1.22 21.04 -7.14
C ARG A 339 0.87 20.46 -5.77
N TRP A 340 1.61 19.44 -5.35
CA TRP A 340 1.36 18.71 -4.11
C TRP A 340 2.43 18.97 -3.06
N ALA A 341 3.68 19.11 -3.50
CA ALA A 341 4.78 19.48 -2.62
C ALA A 341 5.71 20.46 -3.30
N ARG A 342 6.33 21.34 -2.51
CA ARG A 342 7.40 22.23 -2.94
C ARG A 342 8.40 22.37 -1.81
N THR A 343 9.67 22.20 -2.11
CA THR A 343 10.72 22.35 -1.11
C THR A 343 11.99 22.89 -1.76
N LYS A 344 12.82 23.55 -0.95
CA LYS A 344 14.20 23.85 -1.35
C LYS A 344 15.07 22.66 -0.97
N ALA A 345 15.86 22.19 -1.91
CA ALA A 345 16.79 21.09 -1.70
C ALA A 345 18.21 21.52 -2.07
N TYR A 346 19.20 20.96 -1.37
CA TYR A 346 20.60 21.27 -1.57
C TYR A 346 21.28 20.03 -2.14
N PHE A 347 21.88 20.18 -3.31
CA PHE A 347 22.68 19.14 -3.93
C PHE A 347 24.14 19.56 -3.86
N GLY A 348 24.98 18.72 -3.26
CA GLY A 348 26.41 18.96 -3.12
C GLY A 348 27.18 17.68 -3.40
N VAL A 349 28.13 17.73 -4.32
CA VAL A 349 29.14 16.66 -4.47
C VAL A 349 30.19 16.88 -3.38
N GLU A 350 29.86 16.48 -2.15
CA GLU A 350 30.72 16.68 -0.97
C GLU A 350 31.70 15.52 -0.73
N SER A 351 31.45 14.35 -1.34
CA SER A 351 32.26 13.15 -1.14
C SER A 351 33.17 12.88 -2.33
N SER A 352 34.21 12.06 -2.12
CA SER A 352 35.02 11.49 -3.20
C SER A 352 34.22 10.58 -4.14
N ASP A 353 32.97 10.22 -3.77
CA ASP A 353 32.06 9.40 -4.55
C ASP A 353 30.79 10.17 -4.95
N PRO A 354 30.72 10.70 -6.19
CA PRO A 354 29.53 11.37 -6.70
C PRO A 354 28.25 10.55 -6.58
N ALA A 355 28.35 9.22 -6.53
CA ALA A 355 27.19 8.37 -6.43
C ALA A 355 26.52 8.45 -5.06
N GLU A 356 27.31 8.37 -3.99
CA GLU A 356 26.82 8.46 -2.62
C GLU A 356 26.17 9.82 -2.34
N SER A 357 26.75 10.90 -2.85
CA SER A 357 26.17 12.25 -2.72
C SER A 357 24.79 12.37 -3.37
N ALA A 358 24.58 11.73 -4.52
CA ALA A 358 23.28 11.72 -5.18
C ALA A 358 22.24 10.84 -4.48
N ASP A 359 22.64 9.71 -3.89
CA ASP A 359 21.75 8.90 -3.06
C ASP A 359 21.27 9.64 -1.81
N ARG A 360 22.20 10.26 -1.06
CA ARG A 360 21.84 11.07 0.12
C ARG A 360 20.91 12.24 -0.23
N PHE A 361 21.16 12.89 -1.37
CA PHE A 361 20.30 13.94 -1.88
C PHE A 361 18.88 13.44 -2.16
N LEU A 362 18.75 12.30 -2.85
CA LEU A 362 17.45 11.71 -3.17
C LEU A 362 16.72 11.22 -1.91
N GLU A 363 17.44 10.69 -0.92
CA GLU A 363 16.87 10.29 0.36
C GLU A 363 16.30 11.49 1.15
N ASP A 364 17.08 12.58 1.28
CA ASP A 364 16.60 13.81 1.93
C ASP A 364 15.39 14.41 1.19
N LEU A 365 15.45 14.41 -0.14
CA LEU A 365 14.35 14.90 -0.96
C LEU A 365 13.09 14.04 -0.83
N THR A 366 13.26 12.71 -0.82
CA THR A 366 12.19 11.73 -0.57
C THR A 366 11.52 12.01 0.77
N ALA A 367 12.31 12.20 1.83
CA ALA A 367 11.79 12.51 3.17
C ALA A 367 10.99 13.83 3.20
N ARG A 368 11.48 14.87 2.55
CA ARG A 368 10.78 16.18 2.48
C ARG A 368 9.46 16.08 1.74
N PHE A 369 9.45 15.37 0.61
CA PHE A 369 8.21 15.14 -0.14
C PHE A 369 7.26 14.21 0.62
N ALA A 370 7.75 13.13 1.24
CA ALA A 370 6.94 12.22 2.05
C ALA A 370 6.20 12.98 3.15
N ALA A 371 6.90 13.84 3.90
CA ALA A 371 6.30 14.68 4.94
C ALA A 371 5.31 15.74 4.40
N SER A 372 5.38 16.08 3.12
CA SER A 372 4.43 17.00 2.46
C SER A 372 3.20 16.27 1.91
N LEU A 373 3.40 15.04 1.43
CA LEU A 373 2.37 14.21 0.80
C LEU A 373 1.57 13.38 1.80
N VAL A 374 2.14 13.10 2.97
CA VAL A 374 1.49 12.36 4.04
C VAL A 374 1.49 13.21 5.30
N ARG A 375 0.31 13.41 5.88
CA ARG A 375 0.18 14.06 7.18
C ARG A 375 0.02 12.99 8.26
N THR A 376 0.76 13.13 9.34
CA THR A 376 0.61 12.29 10.53
C THR A 376 0.13 13.12 11.71
N GLU A 377 -0.85 12.61 12.44
CA GLU A 377 -1.37 13.22 13.65
C GLU A 377 -1.54 12.15 14.72
N ARG A 378 -0.94 12.35 15.90
CA ARG A 378 -1.11 11.40 17.00
C ARG A 378 -2.54 11.48 17.54
N THR A 379 -3.27 10.37 17.50
CA THR A 379 -4.66 10.27 17.98
C THR A 379 -4.80 9.59 19.33
N GLY A 380 -3.78 8.88 19.79
CA GLY A 380 -3.76 8.28 21.13
C GLY A 380 -2.41 7.69 21.49
N THR A 381 -2.20 7.44 22.78
CA THR A 381 -0.98 6.84 23.32
C THR A 381 -1.34 5.55 24.05
N GLY A 382 -0.65 4.46 23.70
CA GLY A 382 -0.72 3.17 24.39
C GLY A 382 0.57 2.88 25.14
N SER A 383 0.60 1.77 25.87
CA SER A 383 1.77 1.36 26.69
C SER A 383 2.98 0.92 25.86
N MET A 384 2.78 0.45 24.62
CA MET A 384 3.86 -0.01 23.72
C MET A 384 3.86 0.68 22.35
N TYR A 385 2.75 1.32 21.98
CA TYR A 385 2.60 2.00 20.69
C TYR A 385 1.69 3.21 20.83
N SER A 386 1.97 4.25 20.07
CA SER A 386 1.05 5.36 19.84
C SER A 386 0.24 5.09 18.58
N ARG A 387 -0.99 5.59 18.53
CA ARG A 387 -1.85 5.55 17.36
C ARG A 387 -1.70 6.86 16.60
N PHE A 388 -1.40 6.77 15.31
CA PHE A 388 -1.28 7.91 14.41
C PHE A 388 -2.35 7.84 13.33
N ARG A 389 -3.12 8.91 13.17
CA ARG A 389 -3.89 9.16 11.95
C ARG A 389 -2.92 9.52 10.84
N VAL A 390 -2.96 8.77 9.75
CA VAL A 390 -2.17 8.98 8.55
C VAL A 390 -3.12 9.41 7.45
N GLU A 391 -2.90 10.60 6.89
CA GLU A 391 -3.72 11.16 5.83
C GLU A 391 -2.89 11.27 4.55
N ASN A 392 -3.43 10.75 3.45
CA ASN A 392 -2.80 10.82 2.14
C ASN A 392 -3.22 12.08 1.41
N HIS A 393 -2.31 13.04 1.33
CA HIS A 393 -2.49 14.25 0.54
C HIS A 393 -1.93 14.11 -0.87
N SER A 394 -1.59 12.91 -1.34
CA SER A 394 -1.19 12.67 -2.71
C SER A 394 -2.38 12.25 -3.59
N PRO A 395 -2.22 12.34 -4.91
CA PRO A 395 -3.18 11.82 -5.90
C PRO A 395 -3.14 10.30 -6.11
N TRP A 396 -2.27 9.55 -5.42
CA TRP A 396 -2.11 8.11 -5.63
C TRP A 396 -2.37 7.29 -4.38
N THR A 397 -2.75 6.03 -4.56
CA THR A 397 -2.83 5.07 -3.45
C THR A 397 -1.42 4.81 -2.91
N ILE A 398 -1.26 4.96 -1.59
CA ILE A 398 0.00 4.64 -0.90
C ILE A 398 -0.09 3.22 -0.36
N SER A 399 0.84 2.35 -0.78
CA SER A 399 0.91 0.94 -0.38
C SER A 399 1.72 0.73 0.89
N ALA A 400 2.71 1.58 1.15
CA ALA A 400 3.49 1.57 2.39
C ALA A 400 4.02 2.96 2.76
N VAL A 401 4.24 3.19 4.05
CA VAL A 401 4.90 4.39 4.59
C VAL A 401 5.96 3.95 5.59
N ALA A 402 7.18 4.47 5.42
CA ALA A 402 8.22 4.35 6.44
C ALA A 402 8.21 5.61 7.31
N PHE A 403 8.14 5.43 8.63
CA PHE A 403 8.21 6.54 9.58
C PHE A 403 9.59 6.64 10.20
N ARG A 404 10.11 7.86 10.27
CA ARG A 404 11.22 8.20 11.15
C ARG A 404 10.68 8.40 12.57
N THR A 405 11.20 7.63 13.51
CA THR A 405 10.84 7.68 14.94
C THR A 405 11.89 8.41 15.77
N ASP A 406 11.51 8.90 16.95
CA ASP A 406 12.30 9.81 17.81
C ASP A 406 13.60 9.25 18.41
N SER A 407 14.13 8.15 17.90
CA SER A 407 15.35 7.52 18.41
C SER A 407 16.60 8.30 17.98
N GLY A 408 16.83 9.48 18.57
CA GLY A 408 18.06 10.26 18.45
C GLY A 408 18.32 10.88 17.06
N THR A 409 18.88 12.09 17.04
CA THR A 409 19.22 12.80 15.79
C THR A 409 20.38 12.16 15.03
N ALA A 410 21.18 11.31 15.69
CA ALA A 410 22.36 10.67 15.08
C ALA A 410 22.04 9.38 14.30
N ASN A 411 20.94 8.67 14.63
CA ASN A 411 20.51 7.48 13.89
C ASN A 411 19.02 7.17 14.16
N PRO A 412 18.09 7.88 13.49
CA PRO A 412 16.68 7.73 13.78
C PRO A 412 16.18 6.36 13.26
N ALA A 413 15.53 5.59 14.12
CA ALA A 413 14.97 4.30 13.74
C ALA A 413 13.80 4.49 12.75
N ILE A 414 13.86 3.71 11.68
CA ILE A 414 12.86 3.66 10.63
C ILE A 414 11.85 2.55 10.97
N TRP A 415 10.58 2.91 11.03
CA TRP A 415 9.48 1.99 11.28
C TRP A 415 8.62 1.83 10.01
N PRO A 416 8.72 0.69 9.29
CA PRO A 416 7.94 0.45 8.09
C PRO A 416 6.49 0.07 8.43
N VAL A 417 5.55 0.60 7.68
CA VAL A 417 4.14 0.22 7.70
C VAL A 417 3.72 -0.17 6.28
N ASP A 418 3.59 -1.47 6.04
CA ASP A 418 3.26 -2.05 4.72
C ASP A 418 1.80 -2.48 4.61
N GLY A 419 1.29 -2.58 3.38
CA GLY A 419 -0.07 -3.04 3.10
C GLY A 419 -1.15 -2.03 3.46
N LEU A 420 -0.80 -0.73 3.47
CA LEU A 420 -1.65 0.37 3.90
C LEU A 420 -2.89 0.54 3.01
N GLY A 421 -2.73 0.42 1.69
CA GLY A 421 -3.80 0.64 0.71
C GLY A 421 -4.51 1.98 0.92
N LEU A 422 -3.76 3.04 1.21
CA LEU A 422 -4.32 4.32 1.63
C LEU A 422 -4.71 5.14 0.40
N SER A 423 -6.01 5.30 0.16
CA SER A 423 -6.55 5.95 -1.05
C SER A 423 -6.09 7.41 -1.21
N PRO A 424 -6.12 7.98 -2.43
CA PRO A 424 -5.95 9.43 -2.62
C PRO A 424 -6.94 10.20 -1.76
N ARG A 425 -6.45 11.17 -0.97
CA ARG A 425 -7.26 11.91 0.03
C ARG A 425 -7.89 11.04 1.12
N GLY A 426 -7.45 9.79 1.24
CA GLY A 426 -7.87 8.86 2.28
C GLY A 426 -7.15 9.10 3.59
N ARG A 427 -7.66 8.45 4.64
CA ARG A 427 -7.03 8.44 5.96
C ARG A 427 -7.18 7.07 6.61
N THR A 428 -6.23 6.71 7.47
CA THR A 428 -6.30 5.50 8.28
C THR A 428 -5.58 5.71 9.61
N ILE A 429 -5.67 4.76 10.53
CA ILE A 429 -4.98 4.79 11.82
C ILE A 429 -3.95 3.67 11.85
N VAL A 430 -2.69 4.03 12.15
CA VAL A 430 -1.58 3.09 12.24
C VAL A 430 -0.98 3.10 13.65
N PRO A 431 -0.64 1.93 14.23
CA PRO A 431 0.14 1.86 15.45
C PRO A 431 1.65 1.99 15.12
N VAL A 432 2.33 2.89 15.83
CA VAL A 432 3.80 3.09 15.72
C VAL A 432 4.40 3.09 17.13
N PRO A 433 5.49 2.34 17.40
CA PRO A 433 6.14 2.28 18.70
C PRO A 433 7.01 3.53 18.98
N ALA A 434 6.42 4.71 18.86
CA ALA A 434 7.10 6.00 19.08
C ALA A 434 6.11 7.08 19.51
N ASP A 435 6.62 8.14 20.14
CA ASP A 435 5.82 9.31 20.51
C ASP A 435 5.56 10.25 19.35
N ARG A 436 6.46 10.29 18.37
CA ARG A 436 6.30 10.94 17.07
C ARG A 436 6.66 9.99 15.94
N ALA A 437 5.97 10.18 14.83
CA ALA A 437 6.16 9.44 13.59
C ALA A 437 6.12 10.45 12.43
N LEU A 438 7.26 10.68 11.81
CA LEU A 438 7.37 11.56 10.64
C LEU A 438 7.52 10.71 9.38
N PRO A 439 6.68 10.90 8.35
CA PRO A 439 6.86 10.20 7.08
C PRO A 439 8.26 10.48 6.52
N PHE A 440 8.94 9.41 6.13
CA PHE A 440 10.31 9.44 5.64
C PHE A 440 10.43 8.87 4.23
N ASP A 441 9.70 7.80 3.95
CA ASP A 441 9.63 7.21 2.61
C ASP A 441 8.21 6.70 2.34
N LEU A 442 7.85 6.64 1.07
CA LEU A 442 6.55 6.20 0.57
C LEU A 442 6.76 5.14 -0.51
N ARG A 443 5.93 4.10 -0.48
CA ARG A 443 5.76 3.19 -1.61
C ARG A 443 4.39 3.43 -2.22
N TRP A 444 4.37 3.53 -3.54
CA TRP A 444 3.15 3.67 -4.31
C TRP A 444 2.54 2.30 -4.58
N SER A 445 1.21 2.25 -4.58
CA SER A 445 0.51 1.14 -5.20
C SER A 445 0.68 1.22 -6.73
N PRO A 446 0.87 0.08 -7.44
CA PRO A 446 0.80 0.07 -8.91
C PRO A 446 -0.56 0.59 -9.41
N ILE A 447 -1.61 0.36 -8.61
CA ILE A 447 -3.00 0.77 -8.82
C ILE A 447 -3.34 1.94 -7.92
#